data_AF-A0A2R6CUY5-F1
#
_entry.id   AF-A0A2R6CUY5-F1
#
_cell.length_a   1.000
_cell.length_b   1.000
_cell.length_c   1.000
_cell.angle_alpha   90.00
_cell.angle_beta   90.00
_cell.angle_gamma   90.00
#
_symmetry.space_group_name_H-M   'P 1'
#
loop_
_entity.id
_entity.type
_entity.pdbx_description
1 polymer ?
#
loop_
_entity_poly.entity_id
_entity_poly.type
_entity_poly.pdbx_seq_one_letter_code
_entity_poly.pdbx_strand_id
1 'polypeptide(L)'
;MTVVLCGVGADTGNVRPVPRVDADGRFEYVPIPEKGATAETATYDSIPRRFGDGVLADLLEGVRPNSHGEWVTDAAAVGATPVHHDPNLDALTYGEHRPGYVARLRELDPGDVVAFYAGFPRPETECKHRHLFGYFTVAESPVVLDPELAHEDKAAILDAHPENAHARRFEGHGELYYHDPAFTDRPRPVVIVPGRDPGGLLDRAIPLSDRRRGPNYYMDERVVDVLAPASSTDNGTHLGGFKPAVECDVDPEAFVAFVEEES
;
A
#
# COMPACT_ATOMS: atom_id res chain seq x y z
N MET A 1 1.71 -8.52 -20.44
CA MET A 1 1.64 -8.78 -19.00
C MET A 1 2.49 -7.74 -18.34
N THR A 2 1.97 -7.16 -17.27
CA THR A 2 2.44 -5.88 -16.72
C THR A 2 2.64 -6.03 -15.21
N VAL A 3 3.65 -5.34 -14.69
CA VAL A 3 3.83 -5.17 -13.25
C VAL A 3 3.57 -3.72 -12.88
N VAL A 4 2.73 -3.47 -11.89
CA VAL A 4 2.50 -2.13 -11.33
C VAL A 4 3.03 -2.06 -9.92
N LEU A 5 4.06 -1.23 -9.71
CA LEU A 5 4.60 -0.91 -8.39
C LEU A 5 3.76 0.21 -7.76
N CYS A 6 3.07 -0.09 -6.67
CA CYS A 6 2.22 0.82 -5.92
C CYS A 6 2.91 1.33 -4.65
N GLY A 7 3.16 2.65 -4.62
CA GLY A 7 3.68 3.31 -3.43
C GLY A 7 2.62 3.48 -2.33
N VAL A 8 2.71 2.70 -1.25
CA VAL A 8 1.67 2.58 -0.19
C VAL A 8 2.29 2.44 1.21
N GLY A 9 1.49 2.18 2.24
CA GLY A 9 1.93 1.92 3.61
C GLY A 9 2.18 3.17 4.45
N ALA A 10 2.32 2.94 5.76
CA ALA A 10 2.55 3.98 6.76
C ALA A 10 3.80 4.82 6.49
N ASP A 11 3.71 6.11 6.79
CA ASP A 11 4.81 7.06 6.62
C ASP A 11 4.73 8.20 7.63
N THR A 12 5.65 9.16 7.49
CA THR A 12 5.80 10.34 8.37
C THR A 12 4.53 11.20 8.45
N GLY A 13 3.58 11.02 7.54
CA GLY A 13 2.28 11.68 7.56
C GLY A 13 1.34 11.09 8.61
N ASN A 14 1.39 9.78 8.86
CA ASN A 14 0.31 9.07 9.57
C ASN A 14 0.76 8.23 10.77
N VAL A 15 2.04 7.87 10.89
CA VAL A 15 2.58 7.17 12.06
C VAL A 15 3.92 7.76 12.50
N ARG A 16 4.25 7.58 13.78
CA ARG A 16 5.59 7.81 14.31
C ARG A 16 5.90 6.81 15.44
N PRO A 17 7.12 6.26 15.50
CA PRO A 17 8.12 6.28 14.44
C PRO A 17 7.60 5.61 13.15
N VAL A 18 8.21 5.94 12.01
CA VAL A 18 7.95 5.22 10.76
C VAL A 18 8.60 3.85 10.86
N PRO A 19 7.98 2.77 10.34
CA PRO A 19 8.60 1.45 10.29
C PRO A 19 9.97 1.49 9.63
N ARG A 20 10.84 0.57 10.05
CA ARG A 20 12.24 0.51 9.63
C ARG A 20 12.56 -0.88 9.07
N VAL A 21 13.60 -0.92 8.24
CA VAL A 21 14.25 -2.16 7.85
C VAL A 21 15.48 -2.33 8.75
N ASP A 22 15.66 -3.52 9.31
CA ASP A 22 16.83 -3.84 10.13
C ASP A 22 18.06 -4.25 9.28
N ALA A 23 19.17 -4.61 9.92
CA ALA A 23 20.41 -4.96 9.24
C ALA A 23 20.30 -6.26 8.42
N ASP A 24 19.34 -7.13 8.74
CA ASP A 24 19.07 -8.39 8.04
C ASP A 24 18.04 -8.20 6.91
N GLY A 25 17.51 -7.00 6.71
CA GLY A 25 16.47 -6.69 5.73
C GLY A 25 15.04 -6.92 6.23
N ARG A 26 14.85 -7.26 7.50
CA ARG A 26 13.52 -7.53 8.09
C ARG A 26 12.80 -6.24 8.40
N PHE A 27 11.47 -6.31 8.38
CA PHE A 27 10.61 -5.15 8.60
C PHE A 27 9.23 -5.56 9.12
N GLU A 28 8.53 -4.64 9.78
CA GLU A 28 7.12 -4.79 10.16
C GLU A 28 6.27 -4.02 9.16
N TYR A 29 5.29 -4.68 8.54
CA TYR A 29 4.28 -3.98 7.75
C TYR A 29 3.27 -3.35 8.70
N VAL A 30 3.33 -2.03 8.82
CA VAL A 30 2.36 -1.24 9.57
C VAL A 30 1.40 -0.59 8.57
N PRO A 31 0.12 -0.99 8.54
CA PRO A 31 -0.88 -0.31 7.71
C PRO A 31 -1.11 1.12 8.18
N ILE A 32 -1.65 1.96 7.32
CA ILE A 32 -2.01 3.33 7.71
C ILE A 32 -3.21 3.27 8.69
N PRO A 33 -3.35 4.23 9.61
CA PRO A 33 -4.54 4.31 10.46
C PRO A 33 -5.79 4.61 9.61
N GLU A 34 -6.92 4.01 9.96
CA GLU A 34 -8.20 4.33 9.33
C GLU A 34 -8.64 5.75 9.68
N LYS A 35 -9.27 6.42 8.72
CA LYS A 35 -9.57 7.86 8.74
C LYS A 35 -10.90 8.20 9.40
N GLY A 36 -11.79 7.22 9.56
CA GLY A 36 -13.12 7.43 10.12
C GLY A 36 -13.85 6.12 10.37
N ALA A 37 -15.18 6.14 10.25
CA ALA A 37 -16.01 4.96 10.47
C ALA A 37 -15.65 3.82 9.51
N THR A 38 -15.52 2.62 10.06
CA THR A 38 -15.17 1.38 9.37
C THR A 38 -15.73 0.18 10.14
N ALA A 39 -15.99 -0.91 9.44
CA ALA A 39 -16.26 -2.22 10.02
C ALA A 39 -14.97 -3.02 10.31
N GLU A 40 -13.80 -2.45 10.01
CA GLU A 40 -12.52 -3.08 10.38
C GLU A 40 -12.43 -3.30 11.88
N THR A 41 -12.11 -4.54 12.26
CA THR A 41 -11.97 -4.96 13.65
C THR A 41 -10.51 -5.01 14.08
N ALA A 42 -9.58 -5.08 13.12
CA ALA A 42 -8.16 -5.03 13.39
C ALA A 42 -7.73 -3.62 13.83
N THR A 43 -7.03 -3.58 14.95
CA THR A 43 -6.41 -2.37 15.49
C THR A 43 -4.91 -2.60 15.68
N TYR A 44 -4.14 -1.56 16.00
CA TYR A 44 -2.73 -1.74 16.29
C TYR A 44 -2.47 -2.64 17.52
N ASP A 45 -3.42 -2.74 18.46
CA ASP A 45 -3.37 -3.67 19.61
C ASP A 45 -3.75 -5.11 19.25
N SER A 46 -4.45 -5.35 18.14
CA SER A 46 -4.88 -6.70 17.78
C SER A 46 -3.92 -7.40 16.82
N ILE A 47 -3.10 -6.63 16.09
CA ILE A 47 -2.19 -7.17 15.08
C ILE A 47 -0.87 -7.55 15.75
N PRO A 48 -0.48 -8.85 15.78
CA PRO A 48 0.78 -9.27 16.32
C PRO A 48 1.96 -8.74 15.49
N ARG A 49 3.07 -8.49 16.15
CA ARG A 49 4.34 -8.26 15.47
C ARG A 49 4.80 -9.54 14.79
N ARG A 50 5.38 -9.40 13.60
CA ARG A 50 5.99 -10.54 12.91
C ARG A 50 7.31 -10.94 13.56
N PHE A 51 8.05 -9.97 14.10
CA PHE A 51 9.37 -10.16 14.68
C PHE A 51 9.39 -9.75 16.16
N GLY A 52 9.54 -10.76 17.01
CA GLY A 52 9.52 -10.63 18.46
C GLY A 52 8.12 -10.78 19.06
N ASP A 53 8.01 -10.57 20.36
CA ASP A 53 6.73 -10.59 21.06
C ASP A 53 6.04 -9.22 20.99
N GLY A 54 4.72 -9.21 21.10
CA GLY A 54 3.89 -8.00 21.19
C GLY A 54 3.05 -7.73 19.94
N VAL A 55 2.56 -6.50 19.85
CA VAL A 55 1.58 -6.04 18.85
C VAL A 55 2.09 -4.78 18.16
N LEU A 56 1.50 -4.40 17.02
CA LEU A 56 1.98 -3.24 16.25
C LEU A 56 1.94 -1.94 17.06
N ALA A 57 1.03 -1.79 18.02
CA ALA A 57 0.96 -0.63 18.91
C ALA A 57 2.26 -0.42 19.71
N ASP A 58 2.98 -1.50 20.06
CA ASP A 58 4.26 -1.43 20.79
C ASP A 58 5.36 -0.73 19.97
N LEU A 59 5.18 -0.61 18.66
CA LEU A 59 6.11 0.05 17.73
C LEU A 59 5.80 1.53 17.51
N LEU A 60 4.67 2.02 18.03
CA LEU A 60 4.12 3.32 17.69
C LEU A 60 4.04 4.25 18.91
N GLU A 61 4.61 5.45 18.76
CA GLU A 61 4.49 6.56 19.72
C GLU A 61 3.33 7.49 19.37
N GLY A 62 2.82 7.41 18.14
CA GLY A 62 1.62 8.13 17.77
C GLY A 62 1.13 7.86 16.36
N VAL A 63 -0.16 8.08 16.19
CA VAL A 63 -0.88 7.91 14.92
C VAL A 63 -1.64 9.17 14.55
N ARG A 64 -1.88 9.33 13.26
CA ARG A 64 -2.63 10.44 12.70
C ARG A 64 -3.45 9.93 11.51
N PRO A 65 -4.64 9.35 11.76
CA PRO A 65 -5.63 8.86 10.78
C PRO A 65 -5.65 9.62 9.45
N ASN A 66 -5.74 10.93 9.58
CA ASN A 66 -6.02 11.85 8.50
C ASN A 66 -4.77 12.43 7.82
N SER A 67 -3.58 12.08 8.30
CA SER A 67 -2.31 12.74 7.96
C SER A 67 -2.30 14.26 8.19
N HIS A 68 -3.28 14.77 8.94
CA HIS A 68 -3.43 16.17 9.33
C HIS A 68 -4.00 16.28 10.75
N GLY A 69 -3.90 17.45 11.37
CA GLY A 69 -4.30 17.68 12.75
C GLY A 69 -3.26 17.22 13.78
N GLU A 70 -3.72 17.12 15.03
CA GLU A 70 -2.89 16.69 16.16
C GLU A 70 -2.59 15.19 16.12
N TRP A 71 -1.46 14.82 16.71
CA TRP A 71 -1.08 13.43 16.87
C TRP A 71 -1.85 12.80 18.03
N VAL A 72 -2.41 11.62 17.82
CA VAL A 72 -2.88 10.77 18.91
C VAL A 72 -1.64 10.09 19.50
N THR A 73 -1.37 10.34 20.79
CA THR A 73 -0.18 9.80 21.49
C THR A 73 -0.52 9.07 22.78
N ASP A 74 -1.79 9.10 23.20
CA ASP A 74 -2.23 8.23 24.29
C ASP A 74 -2.12 6.78 23.83
N ALA A 75 -1.40 5.95 24.58
CA ALA A 75 -1.05 4.60 24.15
C ALA A 75 -2.31 3.72 23.93
N ALA A 76 -3.32 3.85 24.78
CA ALA A 76 -4.57 3.11 24.63
C ALA A 76 -5.34 3.57 23.39
N ALA A 77 -5.36 4.88 23.10
CA ALA A 77 -5.97 5.40 21.88
C ALA A 77 -5.21 4.99 20.61
N VAL A 78 -3.87 4.98 20.64
CA VAL A 78 -3.03 4.45 19.55
C VAL A 78 -3.37 2.98 19.31
N GLY A 79 -3.34 2.17 20.37
CA GLY A 79 -3.63 0.74 20.29
C GLY A 79 -5.04 0.40 19.79
N ALA A 80 -6.05 1.15 20.22
CA ALA A 80 -7.44 0.99 19.80
C ALA A 80 -7.75 1.57 18.41
N THR A 81 -6.79 2.23 17.75
CA THR A 81 -7.03 2.82 16.42
C THR A 81 -7.18 1.71 15.38
N PRO A 82 -8.32 1.65 14.65
CA PRO A 82 -8.48 0.71 13.55
C PRO A 82 -7.47 1.00 12.44
N VAL A 83 -7.01 -0.06 11.78
CA VAL A 83 -6.11 0.07 10.64
C VAL A 83 -6.89 0.18 9.33
N HIS A 84 -6.28 0.79 8.32
CA HIS A 84 -6.73 0.67 6.93
C HIS A 84 -5.79 -0.33 6.25
N HIS A 85 -6.21 -1.60 6.24
CA HIS A 85 -5.39 -2.70 5.77
C HIS A 85 -5.37 -2.76 4.23
N ASP A 86 -4.62 -1.84 3.62
CA ASP A 86 -4.57 -1.70 2.17
C ASP A 86 -3.12 -1.41 1.68
N PRO A 87 -2.45 -2.38 1.03
CA PRO A 87 -2.93 -3.71 0.65
C PRO A 87 -3.19 -4.64 1.85
N ASN A 88 -4.16 -5.53 1.71
CA ASN A 88 -4.30 -6.70 2.59
C ASN A 88 -3.56 -7.87 1.94
N LEU A 89 -2.36 -8.16 2.44
CA LEU A 89 -1.47 -9.19 1.88
C LEU A 89 -1.76 -10.60 2.38
N ASP A 90 -2.63 -10.75 3.39
CA ASP A 90 -3.11 -12.06 3.83
C ASP A 90 -4.29 -12.52 2.96
N ALA A 91 -5.21 -11.59 2.63
CA ALA A 91 -6.34 -11.84 1.74
C ALA A 91 -6.04 -11.55 0.26
N LEU A 92 -4.84 -11.07 -0.05
CA LEU A 92 -4.37 -10.69 -1.39
C LEU A 92 -5.37 -9.77 -2.11
N THR A 93 -5.63 -8.59 -1.52
CA THR A 93 -6.47 -7.58 -2.16
C THR A 93 -5.91 -6.18 -1.95
N TYR A 94 -6.20 -5.30 -2.90
CA TYR A 94 -5.79 -3.90 -2.85
C TYR A 94 -6.88 -2.97 -3.40
N GLY A 95 -7.16 -1.90 -2.68
CA GLY A 95 -8.05 -0.81 -3.08
C GLY A 95 -7.29 0.49 -3.34
N GLU A 96 -7.73 1.29 -4.32
CA GLU A 96 -7.10 2.57 -4.61
C GLU A 96 -8.03 3.55 -5.34
N HIS A 97 -7.83 4.84 -5.11
CA HIS A 97 -8.65 5.93 -5.66
C HIS A 97 -7.82 7.06 -6.28
N ARG A 98 -6.49 7.07 -6.07
CA ARG A 98 -5.59 8.08 -6.64
C ARG A 98 -5.60 7.96 -8.17
N PRO A 99 -5.89 9.04 -8.92
CA PRO A 99 -6.12 8.95 -10.36
C PRO A 99 -5.00 8.27 -11.16
N GLY A 100 -3.74 8.55 -10.81
CA GLY A 100 -2.59 7.95 -11.51
C GLY A 100 -2.41 6.45 -11.22
N TYR A 101 -2.93 5.96 -10.09
CA TYR A 101 -2.94 4.54 -9.76
C TYR A 101 -4.13 3.86 -10.44
N VAL A 102 -5.33 4.40 -10.28
CA VAL A 102 -6.56 3.85 -10.90
C VAL A 102 -6.40 3.75 -12.42
N ALA A 103 -5.73 4.72 -13.07
CA ALA A 103 -5.46 4.66 -14.50
C ALA A 103 -4.58 3.48 -14.94
N ARG A 104 -3.71 2.97 -14.07
CA ARG A 104 -2.84 1.81 -14.34
C ARG A 104 -3.49 0.51 -13.91
N LEU A 105 -4.03 0.50 -12.68
CA LEU A 105 -4.62 -0.68 -12.07
C LEU A 105 -5.84 -1.18 -12.83
N ARG A 106 -6.67 -0.30 -13.39
CA ARG A 106 -7.88 -0.72 -14.14
C ARG A 106 -7.57 -1.51 -15.42
N GLU A 107 -6.35 -1.37 -15.96
CA GLU A 107 -5.93 -1.98 -17.22
C GLU A 107 -5.23 -3.32 -17.01
N LEU A 108 -5.12 -3.79 -15.75
CA LEU A 108 -4.47 -5.06 -15.44
C LEU A 108 -5.36 -6.24 -15.85
N ASP A 109 -4.71 -7.29 -16.35
CA ASP A 109 -5.32 -8.57 -16.68
C ASP A 109 -4.97 -9.64 -15.65
N PRO A 110 -5.77 -10.72 -15.54
CA PRO A 110 -5.40 -11.89 -14.75
C PRO A 110 -4.02 -12.43 -15.13
N GLY A 111 -3.14 -12.59 -14.14
CA GLY A 111 -1.74 -12.99 -14.35
C GLY A 111 -0.73 -11.84 -14.30
N ASP A 112 -1.17 -10.58 -14.39
CA ASP A 112 -0.33 -9.43 -14.09
C ASP A 112 0.03 -9.37 -12.60
N VAL A 113 0.94 -8.46 -12.21
CA VAL A 113 1.38 -8.32 -10.81
C VAL A 113 1.13 -6.92 -10.28
N VAL A 114 0.60 -6.84 -9.06
CA VAL A 114 0.64 -5.61 -8.25
C VAL A 114 1.64 -5.81 -7.13
N ALA A 115 2.61 -4.91 -7.06
CA ALA A 115 3.71 -4.97 -6.13
C ALA A 115 3.78 -3.69 -5.29
N PHE A 116 4.12 -3.79 -4.01
CA PHE A 116 3.93 -2.72 -3.05
C PHE A 116 5.26 -2.26 -2.47
N TYR A 117 5.47 -0.94 -2.50
CA TYR A 117 6.69 -0.35 -1.95
C TYR A 117 6.39 0.79 -0.99
N ALA A 118 7.26 0.92 0.01
CA ALA A 118 7.16 1.93 1.05
C ALA A 118 8.53 2.55 1.34
N GLY A 119 8.53 3.62 2.14
CA GLY A 119 9.74 4.33 2.52
C GLY A 119 10.21 3.91 3.91
N PHE A 120 11.29 3.15 3.99
CA PHE A 120 11.86 2.70 5.27
C PHE A 120 13.25 3.31 5.51
N PRO A 121 13.53 3.84 6.71
CA PRO A 121 14.91 4.06 7.15
C PRO A 121 15.66 2.73 7.28
N ARG A 122 16.99 2.81 7.17
CA ARG A 122 17.91 1.70 7.41
C ARG A 122 18.71 1.94 8.70
N PRO A 123 19.35 0.93 9.31
CA PRO A 123 20.06 1.10 10.58
C PRO A 123 21.12 2.20 10.55
N GLU A 124 21.75 2.43 9.40
CA GLU A 124 22.83 3.39 9.24
C GLU A 124 22.33 4.82 8.97
N THR A 125 21.03 5.01 8.68
CA THR A 125 20.49 6.31 8.28
C THR A 125 19.01 6.50 8.55
N GLU A 126 18.67 7.67 9.08
CA GLU A 126 17.29 8.17 9.18
C GLU A 126 16.69 8.54 7.81
N CYS A 127 17.52 8.60 6.76
CA CYS A 127 17.05 8.81 5.41
C CYS A 127 16.28 7.56 4.93
N LYS A 128 14.97 7.71 4.74
CA LYS A 128 14.13 6.66 4.16
C LYS A 128 14.63 6.32 2.76
N HIS A 129 14.67 5.03 2.39
CA HIS A 129 14.79 4.55 1.01
C HIS A 129 13.53 3.78 0.63
N ARG A 130 13.26 3.65 -0.66
CA ARG A 130 12.13 2.88 -1.20
C ARG A 130 12.50 1.41 -1.21
N HIS A 131 11.67 0.60 -0.58
CA HIS A 131 11.82 -0.86 -0.62
C HIS A 131 10.49 -1.48 -1.00
N LEU A 132 10.57 -2.51 -1.84
CA LEU A 132 9.48 -3.44 -2.09
C LEU A 132 9.28 -4.29 -0.84
N PHE A 133 8.03 -4.49 -0.45
CA PHE A 133 7.71 -5.20 0.80
C PHE A 133 6.63 -6.28 0.62
N GLY A 134 5.94 -6.32 -0.50
CA GLY A 134 4.92 -7.33 -0.79
C GLY A 134 4.46 -7.25 -2.23
N TYR A 135 3.76 -8.27 -2.70
CA TYR A 135 3.13 -8.28 -4.01
C TYR A 135 2.01 -9.32 -4.04
N PHE A 136 1.23 -9.34 -5.13
CA PHE A 136 0.43 -10.51 -5.49
C PHE A 136 0.19 -10.56 -6.99
N THR A 137 -0.15 -11.74 -7.48
CA THR A 137 -0.60 -11.94 -8.86
C THR A 137 -2.08 -11.57 -8.97
N VAL A 138 -2.48 -10.83 -9.99
CA VAL A 138 -3.87 -10.47 -10.26
C VAL A 138 -4.67 -11.75 -10.58
N ALA A 139 -5.75 -11.97 -9.84
CA ALA A 139 -6.58 -13.16 -9.98
C ALA A 139 -7.65 -13.00 -11.05
N GLU A 140 -8.29 -11.84 -11.06
CA GLU A 140 -9.42 -11.48 -11.91
C GLU A 140 -9.28 -10.02 -12.35
N SER A 141 -9.99 -9.63 -13.41
CA SER A 141 -9.99 -8.25 -13.89
C SER A 141 -10.39 -7.29 -12.76
N PRO A 142 -9.64 -6.19 -12.53
CA PRO A 142 -9.96 -5.23 -11.48
C PRO A 142 -11.34 -4.61 -11.65
N VAL A 143 -12.02 -4.42 -10.52
CA VAL A 143 -13.36 -3.84 -10.49
C VAL A 143 -13.25 -2.35 -10.23
N VAL A 144 -13.84 -1.53 -11.09
CA VAL A 144 -13.88 -0.07 -10.93
C VAL A 144 -15.27 0.34 -10.45
N LEU A 145 -15.33 0.89 -9.24
CA LEU A 145 -16.52 1.50 -8.67
C LEU A 145 -16.51 2.99 -9.03
N ASP A 146 -17.27 3.37 -10.06
CA ASP A 146 -17.46 4.78 -10.40
C ASP A 146 -18.37 5.48 -9.39
N PRO A 147 -18.20 6.81 -9.17
CA PRO A 147 -19.03 7.56 -8.24
C PRO A 147 -20.54 7.49 -8.54
N GLU A 148 -20.88 7.45 -9.83
CA GLU A 148 -22.25 7.41 -10.35
C GLU A 148 -22.94 6.05 -10.22
N LEU A 149 -22.19 5.00 -9.84
CA LEU A 149 -22.75 3.66 -9.65
C LEU A 149 -23.85 3.70 -8.55
N ALA A 150 -24.93 2.96 -8.76
CA ALA A 150 -26.00 2.90 -7.78
C ALA A 150 -25.49 2.30 -6.47
N HIS A 151 -26.05 2.76 -5.35
CA HIS A 151 -25.61 2.32 -4.01
C HIS A 151 -25.74 0.80 -3.82
N GLU A 152 -26.83 0.21 -4.30
CA GLU A 152 -27.07 -1.25 -4.25
C GLU A 152 -26.04 -2.04 -5.08
N ASP A 153 -25.63 -1.52 -6.24
CA ASP A 153 -24.61 -2.14 -7.08
C ASP A 153 -23.22 -2.04 -6.41
N LYS A 154 -22.89 -0.90 -5.80
CA LYS A 154 -21.67 -0.75 -4.99
C LYS A 154 -21.66 -1.75 -3.84
N ALA A 155 -22.77 -1.89 -3.12
CA ALA A 155 -22.90 -2.83 -2.01
C ALA A 155 -22.68 -4.27 -2.48
N ALA A 156 -23.35 -4.70 -3.54
CA ALA A 156 -23.21 -6.06 -4.08
C ALA A 156 -21.77 -6.38 -4.53
N ILE A 157 -21.08 -5.41 -5.12
CA ILE A 157 -19.66 -5.56 -5.51
C ILE A 157 -18.78 -5.66 -4.26
N LEU A 158 -18.94 -4.78 -3.29
CA LEU A 158 -18.10 -4.75 -2.10
C LEU A 158 -18.34 -5.94 -1.18
N ASP A 159 -19.56 -6.48 -1.14
CA ASP A 159 -19.90 -7.73 -0.45
C ASP A 159 -19.14 -8.94 -1.04
N ALA A 160 -18.73 -8.88 -2.31
CA ALA A 160 -17.88 -9.89 -2.94
C ALA A 160 -16.39 -9.75 -2.57
N HIS A 161 -16.00 -8.62 -1.96
CA HIS A 161 -14.62 -8.32 -1.56
C HIS A 161 -14.53 -7.88 -0.09
N PRO A 162 -15.05 -8.66 0.88
CA PRO A 162 -15.24 -8.22 2.27
C PRO A 162 -13.93 -7.92 2.99
N GLU A 163 -12.81 -8.54 2.58
CA GLU A 163 -11.48 -8.31 3.17
C GLU A 163 -10.76 -7.08 2.64
N ASN A 164 -11.34 -6.39 1.64
CA ASN A 164 -10.79 -5.14 1.13
C ASN A 164 -11.14 -3.99 2.08
N ALA A 165 -10.16 -3.12 2.36
CA ALA A 165 -10.35 -2.02 3.29
C ALA A 165 -11.43 -1.01 2.84
N HIS A 166 -11.68 -0.87 1.54
CA HIS A 166 -12.76 -0.05 1.01
C HIS A 166 -14.14 -0.69 1.22
N ALA A 167 -14.26 -2.03 1.23
CA ALA A 167 -15.49 -2.73 1.59
C ALA A 167 -15.80 -2.55 3.08
N ARG A 168 -14.81 -2.75 3.97
CA ARG A 168 -14.93 -2.49 5.42
C ARG A 168 -15.35 -1.05 5.70
N ARG A 169 -14.78 -0.09 4.98
CA ARG A 169 -15.14 1.32 5.10
C ARG A 169 -16.58 1.58 4.64
N PHE A 170 -16.99 1.00 3.51
CA PHE A 170 -18.37 1.12 3.02
C PHE A 170 -19.37 0.54 4.01
N GLU A 171 -19.09 -0.62 4.59
CA GLU A 171 -19.94 -1.25 5.61
C GLU A 171 -20.09 -0.37 6.86
N GLY A 172 -18.99 0.20 7.36
CA GLY A 172 -19.01 1.03 8.56
C GLY A 172 -19.52 2.47 8.38
N HIS A 173 -19.30 3.06 7.20
CA HIS A 173 -19.64 4.45 6.90
C HIS A 173 -20.96 4.61 6.12
N GLY A 174 -21.32 3.60 5.34
CA GLY A 174 -22.50 3.58 4.47
C GLY A 174 -22.23 4.05 3.02
N GLU A 175 -21.04 4.54 2.70
CA GLU A 175 -20.62 4.92 1.34
C GLU A 175 -19.08 4.92 1.23
N LEU A 176 -18.54 4.83 0.02
CA LEU A 176 -17.11 5.04 -0.23
C LEU A 176 -16.78 6.53 -0.02
N TYR A 177 -15.74 6.85 0.73
CA TYR A 177 -15.40 8.25 1.06
C TYR A 177 -15.25 9.15 -0.17
N TYR A 178 -14.67 8.65 -1.26
CA TYR A 178 -14.52 9.43 -2.49
C TYR A 178 -15.78 9.49 -3.36
N HIS A 179 -16.88 8.90 -2.91
CA HIS A 179 -18.21 9.06 -3.48
C HIS A 179 -19.15 9.86 -2.56
N ASP A 180 -18.79 10.02 -1.28
CA ASP A 180 -19.55 10.79 -0.30
C ASP A 180 -19.33 12.31 -0.47
N PRO A 181 -20.37 13.09 -0.82
CA PRO A 181 -20.26 14.53 -0.97
C PRO A 181 -19.95 15.28 0.34
N ALA A 182 -20.15 14.65 1.52
CA ALA A 182 -19.73 15.22 2.80
C ALA A 182 -18.20 15.13 3.00
N PHE A 183 -17.53 14.21 2.30
CA PHE A 183 -16.09 14.00 2.40
C PHE A 183 -15.30 14.73 1.31
N THR A 184 -15.78 14.76 0.07
CA THR A 184 -15.08 15.40 -1.04
C THR A 184 -16.01 16.11 -2.03
N ASP A 185 -15.55 17.24 -2.56
CA ASP A 185 -16.18 17.96 -3.68
C ASP A 185 -15.74 17.43 -5.06
N ARG A 186 -14.81 16.47 -5.09
CA ARG A 186 -14.19 15.92 -6.30
C ARG A 186 -14.24 14.40 -6.24
N PRO A 187 -15.42 13.80 -6.52
CA PRO A 187 -15.56 12.37 -6.43
C PRO A 187 -14.60 11.66 -7.39
N ARG A 188 -14.14 10.46 -6.99
CA ARG A 188 -13.15 9.67 -7.74
C ARG A 188 -13.59 8.21 -7.78
N PRO A 189 -13.35 7.51 -8.91
CA PRO A 189 -13.51 6.06 -8.94
C PRO A 189 -12.57 5.39 -7.93
N VAL A 190 -13.04 4.28 -7.37
CA VAL A 190 -12.25 3.36 -6.55
C VAL A 190 -12.05 2.08 -7.33
N VAL A 191 -10.81 1.62 -7.47
CA VAL A 191 -10.50 0.30 -8.04
C VAL A 191 -10.27 -0.71 -6.92
N ILE A 192 -10.78 -1.92 -7.11
CA ILE A 192 -10.51 -3.09 -6.27
C ILE A 192 -9.76 -4.09 -7.13
N VAL A 193 -8.58 -4.50 -6.69
CA VAL A 193 -7.77 -5.51 -7.35
C VAL A 193 -7.82 -6.80 -6.52
N PRO A 194 -8.47 -7.86 -7.03
CA PRO A 194 -8.41 -9.18 -6.44
C PRO A 194 -7.10 -9.89 -6.82
N GLY A 195 -6.40 -10.41 -5.84
CA GLY A 195 -5.13 -11.12 -5.98
C GLY A 195 -5.24 -12.61 -5.69
N ARG A 196 -4.17 -13.32 -6.06
CA ARG A 196 -3.94 -14.75 -5.78
C ARG A 196 -2.44 -15.01 -5.65
N ASP A 197 -2.11 -16.19 -5.17
CA ASP A 197 -0.74 -16.70 -5.19
C ASP A 197 -0.19 -16.82 -6.64
N PRO A 198 1.13 -16.65 -6.83
CA PRO A 198 2.11 -16.26 -5.82
C PRO A 198 1.92 -14.79 -5.37
N GLY A 199 2.14 -14.56 -4.08
CA GLY A 199 1.97 -13.25 -3.46
C GLY A 199 2.18 -13.29 -1.95
N GLY A 200 1.87 -12.17 -1.31
CA GLY A 200 1.96 -11.97 0.14
C GLY A 200 3.03 -10.96 0.54
N LEU A 201 3.25 -10.91 1.85
CA LEU A 201 4.28 -10.09 2.48
C LEU A 201 5.66 -10.75 2.33
N LEU A 202 6.66 -9.99 1.90
CA LEU A 202 8.02 -10.50 1.74
C LEU A 202 8.69 -10.76 3.09
N ASP A 203 9.55 -11.77 3.16
CA ASP A 203 10.40 -12.04 4.34
C ASP A 203 11.39 -10.91 4.62
N ARG A 204 11.91 -10.31 3.55
CA ARG A 204 12.83 -9.18 3.58
C ARG A 204 12.40 -8.09 2.62
N ALA A 205 12.64 -6.85 3.00
CA ALA A 205 12.37 -5.70 2.14
C ALA A 205 13.47 -5.58 1.07
N ILE A 206 13.08 -5.52 -0.21
CA ILE A 206 14.02 -5.42 -1.31
C ILE A 206 14.28 -3.95 -1.64
N PRO A 207 15.53 -3.44 -1.57
CA PRO A 207 15.83 -2.04 -1.87
C PRO A 207 15.58 -1.70 -3.34
N LEU A 208 14.65 -0.79 -3.60
CA LEU A 208 14.33 -0.28 -4.95
C LEU A 208 15.11 0.99 -5.30
N SER A 209 15.52 1.79 -4.31
CA SER A 209 16.19 3.08 -4.54
C SER A 209 17.58 3.17 -3.93
N ASP A 210 18.56 3.60 -4.72
CA ASP A 210 19.93 3.92 -4.28
C ASP A 210 20.15 5.43 -4.09
N ARG A 211 19.54 6.25 -4.95
CA ARG A 211 19.80 7.68 -5.09
C ARG A 211 18.65 8.53 -4.58
N ARG A 212 19.03 9.64 -3.96
CA ARG A 212 18.14 10.74 -3.59
C ARG A 212 18.65 12.04 -4.20
N ARG A 213 17.78 12.78 -4.90
CA ARG A 213 18.06 14.17 -5.35
C ARG A 213 16.97 15.08 -4.81
N GLY A 214 17.34 15.93 -3.84
CA GLY A 214 16.39 16.79 -3.13
C GLY A 214 15.33 15.96 -2.35
N PRO A 215 14.03 16.24 -2.51
CA PRO A 215 12.97 15.49 -1.81
C PRO A 215 12.63 14.14 -2.47
N ASN A 216 13.23 13.84 -3.63
CA ASN A 216 12.82 12.74 -4.49
C ASN A 216 13.79 11.55 -4.44
N TYR A 217 13.22 10.37 -4.60
CA TYR A 217 13.92 9.09 -4.68
C TYR A 217 13.85 8.56 -6.10
N TYR A 218 14.90 7.88 -6.53
CA TYR A 218 14.99 7.30 -7.86
C TYR A 218 15.34 5.82 -7.75
N MET A 219 14.82 5.03 -8.69
CA MET A 219 15.09 3.60 -8.76
C MET A 219 16.58 3.35 -9.03
N ASP A 220 17.14 2.36 -8.35
CA ASP A 220 18.51 1.87 -8.57
C ASP A 220 18.63 1.30 -9.99
N GLU A 221 19.75 1.59 -10.66
CA GLU A 221 20.02 1.12 -12.03
C GLU A 221 19.95 -0.42 -12.13
N ARG A 222 20.42 -1.15 -11.11
CA ARG A 222 20.32 -2.62 -11.06
C ARG A 222 18.87 -3.12 -11.09
N VAL A 223 17.95 -2.34 -10.52
CA VAL A 223 16.53 -2.66 -10.45
C VAL A 223 15.83 -2.22 -11.73
N VAL A 224 16.25 -1.09 -12.31
CA VAL A 224 15.77 -0.62 -13.63
C VAL A 224 16.06 -1.66 -14.71
N ASP A 225 17.26 -2.24 -14.71
CA ASP A 225 17.69 -3.24 -15.70
C ASP A 225 16.82 -4.51 -15.66
N VAL A 226 16.26 -4.86 -14.50
CA VAL A 226 15.41 -6.03 -14.30
C VAL A 226 13.94 -5.70 -14.51
N LEU A 227 13.45 -4.64 -13.88
CA LEU A 227 12.03 -4.30 -13.84
C LEU A 227 11.55 -3.45 -15.03
N ALA A 228 12.47 -2.95 -15.86
CA ALA A 228 12.17 -2.20 -17.08
C ALA A 228 11.03 -1.17 -16.92
N PRO A 229 11.13 -0.20 -15.99
CA PRO A 229 10.08 0.78 -15.75
C PRO A 229 9.75 1.57 -17.03
N ALA A 230 8.46 1.65 -17.36
CA ALA A 230 7.95 2.23 -18.61
C ALA A 230 8.14 3.76 -18.72
N SER A 231 8.52 4.44 -17.62
CA SER A 231 8.77 5.88 -17.62
C SER A 231 10.00 6.26 -16.81
N SER A 232 10.83 7.13 -17.38
CA SER A 232 12.02 7.70 -16.73
C SER A 232 12.13 9.21 -17.00
N THR A 233 12.92 9.89 -16.19
CA THR A 233 13.29 11.30 -16.34
C THR A 233 14.80 11.42 -16.57
N ASP A 234 15.30 12.64 -16.80
CA ASP A 234 16.75 12.91 -16.83
C ASP A 234 17.50 12.49 -15.55
N ASN A 235 16.77 12.28 -14.44
CA ASN A 235 17.32 11.83 -13.17
C ASN A 235 17.12 10.31 -12.92
N GLY A 236 16.55 9.58 -13.89
CA GLY A 236 16.15 8.17 -13.78
C GLY A 236 14.66 7.99 -13.49
N THR A 237 14.28 6.76 -13.15
CA THR A 237 12.89 6.38 -12.79
C THR A 237 12.52 6.94 -11.43
N HIS A 238 11.48 7.78 -11.38
CA HIS A 238 11.08 8.49 -10.18
C HIS A 238 10.24 7.60 -9.25
N LEU A 239 10.69 7.45 -8.00
CA LEU A 239 9.97 6.74 -6.93
C LEU A 239 9.39 7.69 -5.87
N GLY A 240 9.28 8.98 -6.22
CA GLY A 240 8.45 9.94 -5.50
C GLY A 240 9.06 10.58 -4.25
N GLY A 241 8.76 11.85 -3.99
CA GLY A 241 8.60 12.38 -2.63
C GLY A 241 7.23 11.99 -2.05
N PHE A 242 6.18 12.13 -2.86
CA PHE A 242 4.88 11.44 -2.73
C PHE A 242 4.94 10.18 -3.60
N LYS A 243 4.78 9.00 -3.01
CA LYS A 243 5.05 7.70 -3.66
C LYS A 243 4.09 7.52 -4.88
N PRO A 244 4.57 7.41 -6.14
CA PRO A 244 3.73 7.19 -7.32
C PRO A 244 3.39 5.71 -7.57
N ALA A 245 2.56 5.46 -8.58
CA ALA A 245 2.48 4.15 -9.23
C ALA A 245 3.47 4.12 -10.41
N VAL A 246 4.24 3.05 -10.51
CA VAL A 246 5.21 2.84 -11.59
C VAL A 246 4.81 1.59 -12.36
N GLU A 247 4.67 1.73 -13.67
CA GLU A 247 4.42 0.61 -14.56
C GLU A 247 5.77 0.07 -15.05
N CYS A 248 5.88 -1.25 -15.09
CA CYS A 248 7.09 -1.99 -15.39
C CYS A 248 6.79 -2.96 -16.56
N ASP A 249 7.59 -2.86 -17.62
CA ASP A 249 7.52 -3.71 -18.81
C ASP A 249 8.39 -4.96 -18.58
N VAL A 250 8.01 -5.72 -17.56
CA VAL A 250 8.68 -6.96 -17.16
C VAL A 250 7.64 -8.07 -17.11
N ASP A 251 8.04 -9.26 -17.54
CA ASP A 251 7.21 -10.44 -17.45
C ASP A 251 6.94 -10.79 -15.96
N PRO A 252 5.70 -11.16 -15.57
CA PRO A 252 5.38 -11.56 -14.21
C PRO A 252 6.28 -12.66 -13.64
N GLU A 253 6.67 -13.66 -14.44
CA GLU A 253 7.55 -14.74 -13.98
C GLU A 253 8.96 -14.20 -13.70
N ALA A 254 9.45 -13.28 -14.55
CA ALA A 254 10.73 -12.61 -14.33
C ALA A 254 10.70 -11.70 -13.09
N PHE A 255 9.58 -11.03 -12.81
CA PHE A 255 9.40 -10.28 -11.58
C PHE A 255 9.42 -11.18 -10.35
N VAL A 256 8.71 -12.31 -10.38
CA VAL A 256 8.68 -13.27 -9.26
C VAL A 256 10.07 -13.83 -9.02
N ALA A 257 10.81 -14.21 -10.08
CA ALA A 257 12.18 -14.67 -9.96
C ALA A 257 13.12 -13.62 -9.33
N PHE A 258 12.97 -12.35 -9.72
CA PHE A 258 13.69 -11.24 -9.09
C PHE A 258 13.39 -11.11 -7.59
N VAL A 259 12.11 -11.25 -7.21
CA VAL A 259 11.72 -11.21 -5.80
C VAL A 259 12.33 -12.39 -5.03
N GLU A 260 12.24 -13.60 -5.55
CA GLU A 260 12.80 -14.81 -4.92
C GLU A 260 14.32 -14.78 -4.76
N GLU A 261 15.04 -14.12 -5.69
CA GLU A 261 16.49 -13.94 -5.60
C GLU A 261 16.90 -12.92 -4.52
N GLU A 262 16.07 -11.89 -4.30
CA GLU A 262 16.41 -10.75 -3.45
C GLU A 262 15.80 -10.79 -2.03
N SER A 263 14.79 -11.63 -1.76
CA SER A 263 14.09 -11.74 -0.46
C SER A 263 14.58 -12.90 0.40
#